data_AF-A0A1G6K896-F1
#
_entry.id   AF-A0A1G6K896-F1
#
_cell.length_a   1.000
_cell.length_b   1.000
_cell.length_c   1.000
_cell.angle_alpha   90.00
_cell.angle_beta   90.00
_cell.angle_gamma   90.00
#
_symmetry.space_group_name_H-M   'P 1'
#
loop_
_entity.id
_entity.type
_entity.pdbx_description
1 polymer ?
#
loop_
_entity_poly.entity_id
_entity_poly.type
_entity_poly.pdbx_seq_one_letter_code
_entity_poly.pdbx_strand_id
1 'polypeptide(L)'
;MDWLAALVRKLTEKHEAGRQAPWSVDDAPERFARGQPRAIGGVALVISRIEAKAGQNRSAADALGVVAGLTADGQTEMAEAVRASRPPEPCA
;
A
#
# COMPACT_ATOMS: atom_id res chain seq x y z
N MET A 1 -15.62 18.20 -8.12
CA MET A 1 -14.62 17.83 -9.16
C MET A 1 -13.19 18.05 -8.67
N ASP A 2 -12.97 19.06 -7.84
CA ASP A 2 -11.64 19.46 -7.36
C ASP A 2 -10.88 18.33 -6.63
N TRP A 3 -11.57 17.47 -5.87
CA TRP A 3 -10.95 16.29 -5.25
C TRP A 3 -10.31 15.35 -6.27
N LEU A 4 -10.95 15.13 -7.41
CA LEU A 4 -10.43 14.21 -8.43
C LEU A 4 -9.24 14.82 -9.17
N ALA A 5 -9.29 16.13 -9.46
CA ALA A 5 -8.15 16.85 -10.00
C ALA A 5 -6.95 16.83 -9.04
N ALA A 6 -7.18 17.02 -7.74
CA ALA A 6 -6.15 16.91 -6.71
C ALA A 6 -5.59 15.49 -6.59
N LEU A 7 -6.45 14.47 -6.66
CA LEU A 7 -6.03 13.06 -6.63
C LEU A 7 -5.16 12.71 -7.84
N VAL A 8 -5.55 13.14 -9.04
CA VAL A 8 -4.76 12.93 -10.27
C VAL A 8 -3.39 13.58 -10.11
N ARG A 9 -3.32 14.83 -9.66
CA ARG A 9 -2.04 15.52 -9.42
C ARG A 9 -1.14 14.78 -8.42
N LYS A 10 -1.70 14.36 -7.29
CA LYS A 10 -0.97 13.56 -6.28
C LYS A 10 -0.46 12.23 -6.83
N LEU A 11 -1.25 11.57 -7.68
CA LEU A 11 -0.82 10.33 -8.33
C LEU A 11 0.28 10.60 -9.35
N THR A 12 0.19 11.67 -10.15
CA THR A 12 1.24 12.09 -11.07
C THR A 12 2.55 12.34 -10.32
N GLU A 13 2.53 13.16 -9.28
CA GLU A 13 3.70 13.45 -8.44
C GLU A 13 4.35 12.15 -7.92
N LYS A 14 3.54 11.23 -7.37
CA LYS A 14 4.03 9.96 -6.82
C LYS A 14 4.75 9.10 -7.88
N HIS A 15 4.20 9.00 -9.09
CA HIS A 15 4.74 8.11 -10.13
C HIS A 15 5.86 8.76 -10.94
N GLU A 16 5.93 10.09 -10.97
CA GLU A 16 6.95 10.84 -11.71
C GLU A 16 8.15 11.24 -10.84
N ALA A 17 8.05 11.16 -9.49
CA ALA A 17 9.11 11.55 -8.55
C ALA A 17 10.48 10.90 -8.80
N GLY A 18 10.53 9.72 -9.42
CA GLY A 18 11.77 9.02 -9.75
C GLY A 18 12.37 9.33 -11.12
N ARG A 19 11.73 10.18 -11.93
CA ARG A 19 12.21 10.49 -13.28
C ARG A 19 13.20 11.64 -13.29
N GLN A 20 14.14 11.62 -14.24
CA GLN A 20 15.11 12.71 -14.45
C GLN A 20 14.42 14.01 -14.89
N ALA A 21 13.33 13.91 -15.64
CA ALA A 21 12.48 15.02 -16.03
C ALA A 21 11.02 14.64 -15.70
N PRO A 22 10.56 14.91 -14.47
CA PRO A 22 9.22 14.54 -14.03
C PRO A 22 8.16 15.36 -14.76
N TRP A 23 7.11 14.71 -15.24
CA TRP A 23 5.99 15.37 -15.88
C TRP A 23 4.94 15.86 -14.85
N SER A 24 4.39 17.05 -15.06
CA SER A 24 3.32 17.64 -14.26
C SER A 24 2.00 17.68 -15.03
N VAL A 25 0.88 17.61 -14.31
CA VAL A 25 -0.46 17.82 -14.89
C VAL A 25 -0.57 19.19 -15.57
N ASP A 26 0.18 20.20 -15.09
CA ASP A 26 0.18 21.55 -15.66
C ASP A 26 0.97 21.66 -16.96
N ASP A 27 1.77 20.65 -17.32
CA ASP A 27 2.43 20.58 -18.62
C ASP A 27 1.42 20.24 -19.74
N ALA A 28 0.23 19.75 -19.38
CA ALA A 28 -0.87 19.57 -20.33
C ALA A 28 -1.59 20.89 -20.62
N PRO A 29 -2.14 21.08 -21.84
CA PRO A 29 -3.01 22.21 -22.13
C PRO A 29 -4.17 22.32 -21.14
N GLU A 30 -4.41 23.52 -20.61
CA GLU A 30 -5.35 23.76 -19.49
C GLU A 30 -6.78 23.24 -19.77
N ARG A 31 -7.24 23.36 -21.02
CA ARG A 31 -8.55 22.83 -21.47
C ARG A 31 -8.62 21.30 -21.37
N PHE A 32 -7.50 20.62 -21.62
CA PHE A 32 -7.39 19.17 -21.58
C PHE A 32 -7.32 18.69 -20.14
N ALA A 33 -6.52 19.34 -19.29
CA ALA A 33 -6.43 19.04 -17.86
C ALA A 33 -7.77 19.21 -17.13
N ARG A 34 -8.52 20.28 -17.43
CA ARG A 34 -9.85 20.51 -16.83
C ARG A 34 -10.96 19.59 -17.35
N GLY A 35 -10.83 19.09 -18.57
CA GLY A 35 -11.83 18.20 -19.18
C GLY A 35 -11.79 16.78 -18.63
N GLN A 36 -10.59 16.25 -18.37
CA GLN A 36 -10.37 14.86 -17.98
C GLN A 36 -11.11 14.41 -16.71
N PRO A 37 -11.15 15.18 -15.60
CA PRO A 37 -11.87 14.75 -14.40
C PRO A 37 -13.35 14.44 -14.63
N ARG A 38 -13.96 14.96 -15.71
CA ARG A 38 -15.37 14.68 -16.05
C ARG A 38 -15.58 13.27 -16.60
N ALA A 39 -14.53 12.64 -17.14
CA ALA A 39 -14.57 11.30 -17.71
C ALA A 39 -14.01 10.23 -16.75
N ILE A 40 -13.49 10.64 -15.59
CA ILE A 40 -12.87 9.73 -14.62
C ILE A 40 -13.90 9.44 -13.51
N GLY A 41 -14.23 8.16 -13.31
CA GLY A 41 -14.96 7.70 -12.14
C GLY A 41 -14.01 7.55 -10.95
N GLY A 42 -14.06 8.48 -10.00
CA GLY A 42 -13.24 8.39 -8.79
C GLY A 42 -13.94 7.62 -7.67
N VAL A 43 -13.19 6.80 -6.94
CA VAL A 43 -13.67 6.06 -5.75
C VAL A 43 -12.80 6.43 -4.56
N ALA A 44 -13.42 6.69 -3.41
CA ALA A 44 -12.75 6.87 -2.14
C ALA A 44 -13.07 5.68 -1.23
N LEU A 45 -12.04 4.98 -0.76
CA LEU A 45 -12.17 3.88 0.19
C LEU A 45 -11.69 4.35 1.56
N VAL A 46 -12.58 4.32 2.54
CA VAL A 46 -12.20 4.51 3.94
C VAL A 46 -11.75 3.16 4.48
N ILE A 47 -10.47 3.07 4.85
CA ILE A 47 -9.92 1.87 5.47
C ILE A 47 -10.44 1.80 6.91
N SER A 48 -11.35 0.87 7.20
CA SER A 48 -11.88 0.62 8.54
C SER A 48 -11.08 -0.44 9.30
N ARG A 49 -10.55 -1.43 8.58
CA ARG A 49 -9.71 -2.51 9.10
C ARG A 49 -8.76 -2.99 8.01
N ILE A 50 -7.56 -3.39 8.41
CA ILE A 50 -6.62 -4.11 7.54
C ILE A 50 -6.48 -5.52 8.10
N GLU A 51 -6.72 -6.52 7.25
CA GLU A 51 -6.46 -7.93 7.53
C GLU A 51 -5.46 -8.45 6.53
N ALA A 52 -4.34 -8.98 7.02
CA ALA A 52 -3.28 -9.53 6.19
C ALA A 52 -3.21 -11.05 6.38
N LYS A 53 -2.95 -11.78 5.28
CA LYS A 53 -2.60 -13.19 5.35
C LYS A 53 -1.08 -13.30 5.48
N ALA A 54 -0.62 -13.54 6.70
CA ALA A 54 0.79 -13.81 6.98
C ALA A 54 0.94 -15.27 7.42
N GLY A 55 1.62 -16.09 6.62
CA GLY A 55 2.00 -17.44 7.05
C GLY A 55 0.88 -18.49 7.14
N GLN A 56 -0.21 -18.35 6.37
CA GLN A 56 -1.20 -19.44 6.29
C GLN A 56 -0.54 -20.75 5.79
N ASN A 57 -0.84 -21.86 6.46
CA ASN A 57 -0.32 -23.21 6.18
C ASN A 57 1.21 -23.36 6.24
N ARG A 58 1.84 -22.79 7.27
CA ARG A 58 3.29 -22.89 7.51
C ARG A 58 3.61 -23.69 8.76
N SER A 59 4.74 -24.40 8.74
CA SER A 59 5.25 -25.11 9.90
C SER A 59 5.65 -24.12 11.01
N ALA A 60 5.71 -24.60 12.25
CA ALA A 60 6.23 -23.85 13.38
C ALA A 60 7.63 -23.25 13.11
N ALA A 61 8.50 -24.01 12.45
CA ALA A 61 9.86 -23.61 12.11
C ALA A 61 9.89 -22.51 11.04
N ASP A 62 9.05 -22.64 10.00
CA ASP A 62 8.91 -21.64 8.93
C ASP A 62 8.47 -20.29 9.50
N ALA A 63 7.47 -20.29 10.40
CA ALA A 63 6.98 -19.08 11.03
C ALA A 63 8.05 -18.38 11.87
N LEU A 64 8.85 -19.15 12.63
CA LEU A 64 9.97 -18.60 13.41
C LEU A 64 11.07 -18.03 12.52
N GLY A 65 11.37 -18.68 11.39
CA GLY A 65 12.31 -18.17 10.39
C GLY A 65 11.85 -16.85 9.79
N VAL A 66 10.57 -16.73 9.44
CA VAL A 66 9.96 -15.49 8.94
C VAL A 66 10.04 -14.39 10.00
N VAL A 67 9.70 -14.68 11.26
CA VAL A 67 9.82 -13.72 12.37
C VAL A 67 11.25 -13.23 12.55
N ALA A 68 12.24 -14.13 12.49
CA ALA A 68 13.64 -13.77 12.63
C ALA A 68 14.12 -12.88 11.48
N GLY A 69 13.78 -13.22 10.23
CA GLY A 69 14.11 -12.42 9.05
C GLY A 69 13.48 -11.03 9.10
N LEU A 70 12.18 -10.94 9.39
CA LEU A 70 11.47 -9.67 9.52
C LEU A 70 12.04 -8.81 10.65
N THR A 71 12.45 -9.41 11.77
CA THR A 71 13.09 -8.68 12.88
C THR A 71 14.45 -8.13 12.46
N ALA A 72 15.25 -8.90 11.74
CA ALA A 72 16.56 -8.48 11.25
C ALA A 72 16.46 -7.32 10.23
N ASP A 73 15.42 -7.33 9.40
CA ASP A 73 15.13 -6.27 8.43
C ASP A 73 14.44 -5.03 9.05
N GLY A 74 14.27 -5.00 10.38
CA GLY A 74 13.62 -3.90 11.10
C GLY A 74 12.10 -3.84 10.93
N GLN A 75 11.48 -4.87 10.37
CA GLN A 75 10.03 -4.97 10.16
C GLN A 75 9.32 -5.55 11.38
N THR A 76 9.53 -4.93 12.54
CA THR A 76 9.06 -5.44 13.85
C THR A 76 7.55 -5.65 13.91
N GLU A 77 6.76 -4.72 13.35
CA GLU A 77 5.29 -4.83 13.34
C GLU A 77 4.79 -6.06 12.54
N MET A 78 5.45 -6.36 11.41
CA MET A 78 5.12 -7.55 10.62
C MET A 78 5.58 -8.83 11.33
N ALA A 79 6.73 -8.79 12.02
CA ALA A 79 7.20 -9.92 12.82
C ALA A 79 6.22 -10.25 13.96
N GLU A 80 5.66 -9.23 14.62
CA GLU A 80 4.63 -9.40 15.65
C GLU A 80 3.31 -9.92 15.09
N ALA A 81 2.88 -9.43 13.92
CA ALA A 81 1.68 -9.93 13.26
C ALA A 81 1.80 -11.43 12.92
N VAL A 82 2.98 -11.88 12.46
CA VAL A 82 3.26 -13.30 12.21
C VAL A 82 3.21 -14.10 13.52
N ARG A 83 3.80 -13.61 14.62
CA ARG A 83 3.72 -14.25 15.94
C ARG A 83 2.27 -14.38 16.42
N ALA A 84 1.47 -13.32 16.28
CA ALA A 84 0.08 -13.27 16.71
C ALA A 84 -0.86 -14.17 15.89
N SER A 85 -0.51 -14.45 14.63
CA SER A 85 -1.30 -15.31 13.74
C SER A 85 -1.20 -16.81 14.06
N ARG A 86 -0.28 -17.21 14.95
CA ARG A 86 -0.10 -18.62 15.33
C ARG A 86 -1.17 -19.06 16.33
N PRO A 87 -1.88 -20.18 16.12
CA PRO A 87 -2.75 -20.74 17.15
C PRO A 87 -1.90 -21.19 18.36
N PRO A 88 -2.44 -21.13 19.60
CA PRO A 88 -1.75 -21.64 20.77
C PRO A 88 -1.43 -23.13 20.55
N GLU A 89 -0.23 -23.57 20.92
CA GLU A 89 0.10 -25.00 20.86
C GLU A 89 -0.87 -25.76 21.78
N PRO A 90 -1.42 -26.92 21.34
CA PRO A 90 -2.28 -27.70 22.20
C PRO A 90 -1.49 -28.11 23.45
N CYS A 91 -2.12 -27.88 24.61
CA CYS A 91 -1.60 -28.30 25.91
C CYS A 91 -1.26 -29.80 25.83
N ALA A 92 0.01 -30.14 26.03
CA ALA A 92 0.47 -31.52 26.17
C ALA A 92 0.01 -32.12 27.50
#